data_AF-A0ABC8LLD9-F1
#
_entry.id   AF-A0ABC8LLD9-F1
#
_cell.length_a   1.000
_cell.length_b   1.000
_cell.length_c   1.000
_cell.angle_alpha   90.00
_cell.angle_beta   90.00
_cell.angle_gamma   90.00
#
_symmetry.space_group_name_H-M   'P 1'
#
loop_
_entity.id
_entity.type
_entity.pdbx_description
1 polymer ?
#
loop_
_entity_poly.entity_id
_entity_poly.type
_entity_poly.pdbx_seq_one_letter_code
_entity_poly.pdbx_strand_id
1 'polypeptide(L)'
;MENSGVPVDDSKFLRSADTNKKTGEIQDPVIKEVLQFVESRKEEILSTQASMCEDGSCASSNTITVEQLNNLVLEITLSEVWC
;
A
#
# COMPACT_ATOMS: atom_id res chain seq x y z
N MET A 1 -25.62 10.10 6.24
CA MET A 1 -24.87 9.08 7.00
C MET A 1 -23.46 9.13 6.46
N GLU A 2 -22.72 10.16 6.85
CA GLU A 2 -21.30 10.30 6.49
C GLU A 2 -20.57 9.11 7.09
N ASN A 3 -19.95 8.28 6.24
CA ASN A 3 -18.96 7.33 6.70
C ASN A 3 -17.79 8.17 7.20
N SER A 4 -17.63 8.24 8.52
CA SER A 4 -16.58 9.00 9.20
C SER A 4 -15.21 8.58 8.69
N GLY A 5 -14.73 9.25 7.65
CA GLY A 5 -13.35 9.68 7.36
C GLY A 5 -12.18 8.77 7.72
N VAL A 6 -12.37 7.47 7.91
CA VAL A 6 -11.28 6.53 8.08
C VAL A 6 -10.86 6.15 6.67
N PRO A 7 -9.64 6.54 6.23
CA PRO A 7 -9.15 6.10 4.94
C PRO A 7 -9.12 4.57 4.95
N VAL A 8 -9.82 3.98 3.99
CA VAL A 8 -9.88 2.53 3.81
C VAL A 8 -8.54 2.09 3.25
N ASP A 9 -7.91 1.10 3.86
CA ASP A 9 -6.69 0.48 3.34
C ASP A 9 -7.10 -0.45 2.19
N ASP A 10 -7.00 0.08 0.97
CA ASP A 10 -7.39 -0.63 -0.26
C ASP A 10 -6.55 -1.89 -0.46
N SER A 11 -5.29 -1.89 -0.03
CA SER A 11 -4.42 -3.08 -0.09
C SER A 11 -4.93 -4.19 0.83
N LYS A 12 -5.34 -3.86 2.05
CA LYS A 12 -5.90 -4.83 2.99
C LYS A 12 -7.27 -5.34 2.52
N PHE A 13 -8.06 -4.47 1.91
CA PHE A 13 -9.34 -4.83 1.32
C PHE A 13 -9.16 -5.85 0.19
N LEU A 14 -8.34 -5.53 -0.82
CA LEU A 14 -8.02 -6.43 -1.94
C LEU A 14 -7.44 -7.75 -1.46
N ARG A 15 -6.48 -7.71 -0.53
CA ARG A 15 -5.93 -8.91 0.10
C ARG A 15 -7.04 -9.77 0.71
N SER A 16 -7.96 -9.17 1.46
CA SER A 16 -9.03 -9.92 2.14
C SER A 16 -10.09 -10.47 1.18
N ALA A 17 -10.35 -9.77 0.08
CA ALA A 17 -11.32 -10.15 -0.93
C ALA A 17 -10.85 -11.37 -1.74
N ASP A 18 -9.57 -11.39 -2.12
CA ASP A 18 -9.01 -12.37 -3.05
C ASP A 18 -8.23 -13.51 -2.37
N THR A 19 -8.11 -13.47 -1.04
CA THR A 19 -7.53 -14.57 -0.26
C THR A 19 -8.50 -15.74 -0.17
N ASN A 20 -8.06 -16.91 -0.61
CA ASN A 20 -8.77 -18.16 -0.41
C ASN A 20 -8.85 -18.50 1.08
N LYS A 21 -10.06 -18.64 1.63
CA LYS A 21 -10.25 -18.92 3.06
C LYS A 21 -9.79 -20.32 3.50
N LYS A 22 -9.60 -21.24 2.56
CA LYS A 22 -9.14 -22.63 2.83
C LYS A 22 -7.62 -22.74 2.81
N THR A 23 -6.95 -22.07 1.88
CA THR A 23 -5.47 -22.15 1.73
C THR A 23 -4.74 -20.95 2.33
N GLY A 24 -5.41 -19.82 2.55
CA GLY A 24 -4.80 -18.58 3.02
C GLY A 24 -4.03 -17.81 1.95
N GLU A 25 -4.14 -18.23 0.69
CA GLU A 25 -3.39 -17.66 -0.43
C GLU A 25 -4.27 -16.79 -1.31
N ILE A 26 -3.70 -15.69 -1.82
CA ILE A 26 -4.33 -14.86 -2.85
C ILE A 26 -4.34 -15.66 -4.15
N GLN A 27 -5.53 -15.85 -4.72
CA GLN A 27 -5.69 -16.68 -5.93
C GLN A 27 -5.56 -15.89 -7.21
N ASP A 28 -5.91 -14.60 -7.16
CA ASP A 28 -5.81 -13.72 -8.31
C ASP A 28 -4.35 -13.26 -8.51
N PRO A 29 -3.72 -13.60 -9.64
CA PRO A 29 -2.33 -13.22 -9.90
C PRO A 29 -2.14 -11.71 -10.03
N VAL A 30 -3.14 -10.97 -10.54
CA VAL A 30 -3.08 -9.50 -10.67
C VAL A 30 -3.13 -8.86 -9.29
N ILE A 31 -4.01 -9.33 -8.41
CA ILE A 31 -4.08 -8.83 -7.03
C ILE A 31 -2.79 -9.13 -6.27
N LYS A 32 -2.16 -10.29 -6.54
CA LYS A 32 -0.86 -10.62 -5.96
C LYS A 32 0.24 -9.66 -6.42
N GLU A 33 0.27 -9.29 -7.70
CA GLU A 33 1.22 -8.30 -8.24
C GLU A 33 0.98 -6.91 -7.67
N VAL A 34 -0.27 -6.45 -7.61
CA VAL A 34 -0.64 -5.15 -7.01
C VAL A 34 -0.19 -5.09 -5.55
N LEU A 35 -0.42 -6.15 -4.76
CA LEU A 35 -0.01 -6.19 -3.36
C LEU A 35 1.51 -6.23 -3.17
N GLN A 36 2.24 -6.95 -4.05
CA GLN A 36 3.70 -6.94 -4.03
C GLN A 36 4.25 -5.56 -4.36
N PHE A 37 3.71 -4.88 -5.36
CA PHE A 37 4.12 -3.54 -5.72
C PHE A 37 3.89 -2.54 -4.58
N VAL A 38 2.70 -2.57 -3.95
CA VAL A 38 2.37 -1.71 -2.81
C VAL A 38 3.34 -1.95 -1.65
N GLU A 39 3.68 -3.21 -1.33
CA GLU A 39 4.63 -3.52 -0.26
C GLU A 39 6.05 -3.07 -0.61
N SER A 40 6.52 -3.29 -1.85
CA SER A 40 7.84 -2.83 -2.30
C SER A 40 7.96 -1.30 -2.27
N ARG A 41 6.93 -0.57 -2.71
CA ARG A 41 6.89 0.89 -2.64
C ARG A 41 6.85 1.40 -1.21
N LYS A 42 6.15 0.66 -0.33
CA LYS A 42 6.13 0.97 1.09
C LYS A 42 7.52 0.83 1.72
N GLU A 43 8.24 -0.24 1.41
CA GLU A 43 9.63 -0.39 1.85
C GLU A 43 10.54 0.71 1.29
N GLU A 44 10.39 1.10 0.03
CA GLU A 44 11.16 2.18 -0.62
C GLU A 44 10.94 3.53 0.09
N ILE A 45 9.68 3.89 0.38
CA ILE A 45 9.33 5.13 1.09
C ILE A 45 9.85 5.09 2.51
N LEU A 46 9.70 3.96 3.23
CA LEU A 46 10.21 3.82 4.59
C LEU A 46 11.74 3.90 4.63
N SER A 47 12.43 3.28 3.68
CA SER A 47 13.87 3.33 3.55
C SER A 47 14.36 4.74 3.23
N THR A 48 13.65 5.47 2.35
CA THR A 48 13.94 6.87 2.02
C THR A 48 13.69 7.80 3.21
N GLN A 49 12.59 7.62 3.94
CA GLN A 49 12.34 8.40 5.17
C GLN A 49 13.40 8.13 6.24
N ALA A 50 13.81 6.87 6.40
CA ALA A 50 14.86 6.49 7.33
C ALA A 50 16.23 7.10 6.96
N SER A 51 16.57 7.16 5.68
CA SER A 51 17.83 7.76 5.21
C SER A 51 17.84 9.29 5.32
N MET A 52 16.68 9.94 5.22
CA MET A 52 16.55 11.39 5.42
C MET A 52 16.60 11.80 6.91
N CYS A 53 16.62 10.84 7.84
CA CYS A 53 16.59 11.03 9.28
C CYS A 53 17.98 10.87 9.95
N GLU A 54 19.08 11.20 9.26
CA GLU A 54 20.46 11.08 9.79
C GLU A 54 20.81 12.13 10.86
N ASP A 55 20.03 13.20 11.03
CA ASP A 55 20.34 14.32 11.95
C ASP A 55 19.64 14.26 13.32
N GLY A 56 18.92 13.18 13.61
CA GLY A 56 18.26 12.94 14.91
C GLY A 56 17.07 13.86 15.20
N SER A 57 16.62 14.70 14.25
CA SER A 57 15.52 15.65 14.48
C SER A 57 14.17 15.18 13.96
N CYS A 58 14.09 14.13 13.15
CA CYS A 58 12.80 13.68 12.65
C CYS A 58 12.15 12.71 13.65
N ALA A 59 11.00 13.11 14.20
CA ALA A 59 9.98 12.17 14.66
C ALA A 59 9.36 11.47 13.43
N SER A 60 10.19 10.88 12.56
CA SER A 60 9.74 10.20 11.36
C SER A 60 8.98 8.98 11.83
N SER A 61 7.66 9.06 11.77
CA SER A 61 6.81 7.91 12.01
C SER A 61 7.22 6.87 10.97
N ASN A 62 7.82 5.75 11.39
CA ASN A 62 8.17 4.60 10.52
C ASN A 62 6.91 3.89 9.97
N THR A 63 5.86 4.65 9.70
CA THR A 63 4.54 4.17 9.30
C THR A 63 4.07 5.00 8.12
N ILE A 64 3.68 4.30 7.06
CA ILE A 64 3.02 4.91 5.91
C ILE A 64 1.56 5.14 6.26
N THR A 65 1.04 6.33 5.94
CA THR A 65 -0.37 6.65 6.12
C THR A 65 -1.22 5.94 5.07
N VAL A 66 -2.49 5.66 5.39
CA VAL A 66 -3.39 5.00 4.44
C VAL A 66 -3.60 5.83 3.17
N GLU A 67 -3.55 7.16 3.27
CA GLU A 67 -3.61 8.05 2.10
C GLU A 67 -2.43 7.82 1.13
N GLN A 68 -1.22 7.68 1.67
CA GLN A 68 -0.04 7.34 0.87
C GLN A 68 -0.13 5.95 0.24
N LEU A 69 -0.69 4.96 0.96
CA LEU A 69 -0.96 3.63 0.40
C LEU A 69 -1.96 3.68 -0.75
N ASN A 70 -3.06 4.41 -0.59
CA ASN A 70 -4.10 4.51 -1.62
C ASN A 70 -3.57 5.26 -2.86
N ASN A 71 -2.73 6.28 -2.69
CA ASN A 71 -2.07 6.94 -3.82
C ASN A 71 -1.17 5.98 -4.62
N LEU A 72 -0.43 5.08 -3.95
CA LEU A 72 0.37 4.06 -4.64
C LEU A 72 -0.50 3.09 -5.46
N VAL A 73 -1.65 2.67 -4.91
CA VAL A 73 -2.61 1.83 -5.63
C VAL A 73 -3.16 2.55 -6.86
N LEU A 74 -3.47 3.85 -6.74
CA LEU A 74 -3.97 4.67 -7.85
C LEU A 74 -2.92 4.86 -8.96
N GLU A 75 -1.64 5.05 -8.62
CA GLU A 75 -0.56 5.16 -9.60
C GLU A 75 -0.44 3.91 -10.48
N ILE A 76 -0.63 2.71 -9.91
CA ILE A 76 -0.63 1.45 -10.68
C ILE A 76 -1.76 1.45 -11.70
N THR A 77 -2.98 1.80 -11.26
CA THR A 77 -4.16 1.82 -12.14
C THR A 77 -4.07 2.86 -13.26
N LEU A 78 -3.28 3.93 -13.06
CA LEU A 78 -3.04 4.95 -14.08
C LEU A 78 -1.89 4.56 -15.03
N SER A 79 -0.92 3.78 -14.58
CA SER A 79 0.23 3.37 -15.40
C SER A 79 -0.11 2.26 -16.41
N GLU A 80 -1.19 1.50 -16.23
CA GLU A 80 -1.60 0.44 -17.17
C GLU A 80 -2.52 0.92 -18.31
N VAL A 81 -2.89 2.21 -18.35
CA VAL A 81 -3.81 2.76 -19.39
C VAL A 81 -3.06 3.49 -20.52
N TRP A 82 -1.74 3.66 -20.43
CA TRP A 82 -0.93 4.33 -21.47
C TRP A 82 0.32 3.52 -21.86
N CYS A 83 0.12 2.43 -22.60
CA CYS A 83 1.02 1.98 -23.68
C CYS A 83 0.28 1.07 -24.66
#